data_AF-A0A4Y2PZW9-F1
#
_entry.id   AF-A0A4Y2PZW9-F1
#
_cell.length_a   1.000
_cell.length_b   1.000
_cell.length_c   1.000
_cell.angle_alpha   90.00
_cell.angle_beta   90.00
_cell.angle_gamma   90.00
#
_symmetry.space_group_name_H-M   'P 1'
#
loop_
_entity.id
_entity.type
_entity.pdbx_description
1 polymer ?
#
loop_
_entity_poly.entity_id
_entity_poly.type
_entity_poly.pdbx_seq_one_letter_code
_entity_poly.pdbx_strand_id
1 'polypeptide(L)'
;MGNREWLCERAIFAPTNEIVAQINEKNMSQVEGSITEYLSVDTVMDNEQVTSYPVEFLNSLEMSGVPSHKLRLKIGVLVLSMRNLNTTRLCNGARLEITHLGSNIVLLTGIARGENVLIPRIPIIPIDLPFQFKRLQFPSKLALGMTINKAQGQTLKVACVHLEKPCLSHGQLYVACSRVSSPQNLYIPAKNVKQKI
;
A
#
# COMPACT_ATOMS: atom_id res chain seq x y z
N MET A 1 16.25 11.62 -10.58
CA MET A 1 15.76 10.49 -11.41
C MET A 1 16.26 9.18 -10.81
N GLY A 2 15.45 8.51 -9.99
CA GLY A 2 15.79 7.20 -9.44
C GLY A 2 15.46 6.10 -10.46
N ASN A 3 16.37 5.15 -10.66
CA ASN A 3 16.16 4.01 -11.55
C ASN A 3 14.88 3.25 -11.12
N ARG A 4 13.89 3.12 -12.02
CA ARG A 4 12.61 2.44 -11.75
C ARG A 4 12.81 0.99 -11.29
N GLU A 5 13.78 0.30 -11.88
CA GLU A 5 14.17 -1.06 -11.49
C GLU A 5 14.67 -1.07 -10.03
N TRP A 6 15.40 -0.02 -9.63
CA TRP A 6 15.91 0.09 -8.27
C TRP A 6 14.78 0.15 -7.24
N LEU A 7 13.70 0.89 -7.51
CA LEU A 7 12.54 1.00 -6.62
C LEU A 7 11.70 -0.29 -6.59
N CYS A 8 11.67 -1.03 -7.70
CA CYS A 8 10.87 -2.23 -7.85
C CYS A 8 11.37 -3.40 -7.00
N GLU A 9 12.68 -3.57 -6.97
CA GLU A 9 13.37 -4.72 -6.42
C GLU A 9 13.53 -4.67 -4.91
N ARG A 10 13.06 -3.59 -4.28
CA ARG A 10 13.30 -3.26 -2.87
C ARG A 10 12.00 -3.00 -2.15
N ALA A 11 11.89 -3.39 -0.89
CA ALA A 11 10.83 -2.92 -0.02
C ALA A 11 11.25 -2.90 1.44
N ILE A 12 10.49 -2.14 2.21
CA ILE A 12 10.60 -2.14 3.66
C ILE A 12 9.45 -2.98 4.22
N PHE A 13 9.78 -4.01 4.99
CA PHE A 13 8.83 -4.85 5.70
C PHE A 13 8.68 -4.38 7.13
N ALA A 14 7.45 -4.35 7.61
CA ALA A 14 7.15 -4.08 9.01
C ALA A 14 6.07 -5.04 9.54
N PRO A 15 6.02 -5.29 10.85
CA PRO A 15 5.05 -6.22 11.43
C PRO A 15 3.61 -5.69 11.41
N THR A 16 3.40 -4.36 11.46
CA THR A 16 2.06 -3.75 11.60
C THR A 16 1.75 -2.74 10.50
N ASN A 17 0.47 -2.56 10.18
CA ASN A 17 -0.01 -1.57 9.21
C ASN A 17 0.32 -0.12 9.62
N GLU A 18 0.32 0.16 10.92
CA GLU A 18 0.65 1.47 11.50
C GLU A 18 2.08 1.89 11.16
N ILE A 19 3.07 1.00 11.37
CA ILE A 19 4.47 1.27 11.02
C ILE A 19 4.63 1.42 9.51
N VAL A 20 3.94 0.58 8.73
CA VAL A 20 3.91 0.71 7.26
C VAL A 20 3.39 2.08 6.83
N ALA A 21 2.35 2.59 7.47
CA ALA A 21 1.80 3.92 7.18
C ALA A 21 2.84 5.02 7.47
N GLN A 22 3.53 4.96 8.61
CA GLN A 22 4.60 5.90 8.96
C GLN A 22 5.76 5.86 7.96
N ILE A 23 6.20 4.66 7.56
CA ILE A 23 7.24 4.48 6.54
C ILE A 23 6.79 5.11 5.23
N ASN A 24 5.58 4.80 4.75
CA ASN A 24 5.08 5.31 3.48
C ASN A 24 4.91 6.83 3.48
N GLU A 25 4.45 7.43 4.59
CA GLU A 25 4.33 8.88 4.73
C GLU A 25 5.70 9.56 4.71
N LYS A 26 6.68 9.01 5.45
CA LYS A 26 8.07 9.52 5.43
C LYS A 26 8.69 9.44 4.04
N ASN A 27 8.41 8.38 3.29
CA ASN A 27 8.90 8.27 1.92
C ASN A 27 8.22 9.28 0.98
N MET A 28 6.92 9.51 1.15
CA MET A 28 6.19 10.52 0.38
C MET A 28 6.73 11.93 0.61
N SER A 29 7.17 12.26 1.84
CA SER A 29 7.74 13.58 2.14
C SER A 29 9.11 13.79 1.49
N GLN A 30 9.86 12.72 1.23
CA GLN A 30 11.18 12.77 0.57
C GLN A 30 11.10 12.88 -0.96
N VAL A 31 9.99 12.46 -1.57
CA VAL A 31 9.80 12.59 -3.02
C VAL A 31 9.43 14.03 -3.37
N GLU A 32 10.18 14.64 -4.29
CA GLU A 32 9.89 15.98 -4.80
C GLU A 32 8.53 16.03 -5.52
N GLY A 33 7.92 17.21 -5.55
CA GLY A 33 6.63 17.44 -6.22
C GLY A 33 5.46 17.66 -5.26
N SER A 34 4.37 18.18 -5.82
CA SER A 34 3.15 18.53 -5.10
C SER A 34 2.32 17.31 -4.76
N ILE A 35 1.81 17.27 -3.52
CA ILE A 35 0.83 16.25 -3.11
C ILE A 35 -0.50 16.58 -3.78
N THR A 36 -1.07 15.59 -4.46
CA THR A 36 -2.47 15.61 -4.89
C THR A 36 -3.28 14.73 -3.95
N GLU A 37 -4.40 15.27 -3.48
CA GLU A 37 -5.28 14.60 -2.54
C GLU A 37 -6.59 14.21 -3.21
N TYR A 38 -6.99 12.96 -3.02
CA TYR A 38 -8.23 12.41 -3.55
C TYR A 38 -9.09 11.92 -2.40
N LEU A 39 -10.21 12.60 -2.18
CA LEU A 39 -11.25 12.16 -1.25
C LEU A 39 -12.13 11.11 -1.92
N SER A 40 -12.45 10.04 -1.19
CA SER A 40 -13.38 9.02 -1.65
C SER A 40 -14.83 9.52 -1.62
N VAL A 41 -15.69 8.85 -2.38
CA VAL A 41 -17.14 8.99 -2.24
C VAL A 41 -17.66 7.73 -1.58
N ASP A 42 -18.25 7.91 -0.41
CA ASP A 42 -18.69 6.85 0.49
C ASP A 42 -20.22 6.81 0.52
N THR A 43 -20.80 5.61 0.41
CA THR A 43 -22.26 5.45 0.29
C THR A 43 -22.72 4.20 1.02
N VAL A 44 -23.77 4.33 1.83
CA VAL A 44 -24.53 3.18 2.35
C VAL A 44 -25.45 2.70 1.24
N MET A 45 -25.43 1.41 0.92
CA MET A 45 -26.23 0.87 -0.19
C MET A 45 -27.68 0.59 0.21
N ASP A 46 -27.94 0.45 1.51
CA ASP A 46 -29.29 0.31 2.08
C ASP A 46 -29.84 1.68 2.49
N ASN A 47 -30.88 2.14 1.78
CA ASN A 47 -31.50 3.45 2.00
C ASN A 47 -32.14 3.58 3.39
N GLU A 48 -32.61 2.48 3.99
CA GLU A 48 -33.23 2.49 5.32
C GLU A 48 -32.21 2.73 6.43
N GLN A 49 -30.93 2.42 6.16
CA GLN A 49 -29.83 2.56 7.12
C GLN A 49 -29.00 3.84 6.91
N VAL A 50 -29.30 4.67 5.91
CA VAL A 50 -28.52 5.88 5.60
C VAL A 50 -28.44 6.84 6.79
N THR A 51 -29.52 6.98 7.57
CA THR A 51 -29.53 7.83 8.76
C THR A 51 -28.77 7.23 9.94
N SER A 52 -28.54 5.91 9.93
CA SER A 52 -27.86 5.18 11.00
C SER A 52 -26.33 5.29 10.92
N TYR A 53 -25.78 5.61 9.75
CA TYR A 53 -24.34 5.69 9.52
C TYR A 53 -23.95 7.05 8.90
N PRO A 54 -23.50 8.02 9.73
CA PRO A 54 -23.09 9.32 9.23
C PRO A 54 -21.85 9.20 8.32
N VAL A 55 -21.70 10.13 7.37
CA VAL A 55 -20.59 10.08 6.39
C VAL A 55 -19.22 10.20 7.05
N GLU A 56 -19.12 10.91 8.16
CA GLU A 56 -17.90 11.06 8.96
C GLU A 56 -17.44 9.72 9.53
N PHE A 57 -18.40 8.89 9.99
CA PHE A 57 -18.11 7.53 10.43
C PHE A 57 -17.58 6.70 9.27
N LEU A 58 -18.23 6.74 8.10
CA LEU A 58 -17.78 6.01 6.91
C LEU A 58 -16.36 6.43 6.49
N ASN A 59 -16.10 7.74 6.44
CA ASN A 59 -14.81 8.32 6.06
C ASN A 59 -13.69 7.89 7.03
N SER A 60 -14.01 7.59 8.30
CA SER A 60 -13.06 7.11 9.30
C SER A 60 -12.67 5.64 9.15
N LEU A 61 -13.42 4.85 8.36
CA LEU A 61 -13.19 3.40 8.26
C LEU A 61 -11.92 3.08 7.46
N GLU A 62 -11.00 2.41 8.13
CA GLU A 62 -9.77 1.83 7.56
C GLU A 62 -9.91 0.30 7.50
N MET A 63 -10.06 -0.24 6.30
CA MET A 63 -10.31 -1.67 6.07
C MET A 63 -9.26 -2.30 5.17
N SER A 64 -8.95 -3.57 5.41
CA SER A 64 -8.09 -4.33 4.51
C SER A 64 -8.76 -4.49 3.14
N GLY A 65 -8.03 -4.23 2.06
CA GLY A 65 -8.56 -4.39 0.70
C GLY A 65 -9.46 -3.25 0.21
N VAL A 66 -9.67 -2.21 1.02
CA VAL A 66 -10.34 -0.97 0.63
C VAL A 66 -9.36 0.20 0.73
N PRO A 67 -9.24 1.07 -0.29
CA PRO A 67 -8.45 2.28 -0.21
C PRO A 67 -8.93 3.21 0.93
N SER A 68 -8.00 3.98 1.49
CA SER A 68 -8.34 5.01 2.47
C SER A 68 -9.25 6.07 1.86
N HIS A 69 -10.09 6.68 2.70
CA HIS A 69 -10.90 7.83 2.29
C HIS A 69 -10.02 8.95 1.74
N LYS A 70 -8.92 9.25 2.45
CA LYS A 70 -7.98 10.32 2.11
C LYS A 70 -6.75 9.74 1.42
N LEU A 71 -6.78 9.66 0.09
CA LEU A 71 -5.67 9.13 -0.69
C LEU A 71 -4.76 10.27 -1.17
N ARG A 72 -3.55 10.34 -0.62
CA ARG A 72 -2.52 11.32 -1.00
C ARG A 72 -1.49 10.69 -1.92
N LEU A 73 -1.21 11.32 -3.05
CA LEU A 73 -0.32 10.81 -4.09
C LEU A 73 0.61 11.91 -4.61
N LYS A 74 1.78 11.52 -5.12
CA LYS A 74 2.72 12.37 -5.85
C LYS A 74 3.18 11.64 -7.10
N ILE A 75 3.60 12.37 -8.13
CA ILE A 75 4.29 11.76 -9.27
C ILE A 75 5.63 11.17 -8.78
N GLY A 76 5.98 9.98 -9.27
CA GLY A 76 7.19 9.24 -8.92
C GLY A 76 7.09 8.34 -7.68
N VAL A 77 5.97 8.34 -6.94
CA VAL A 77 5.80 7.42 -5.81
C VAL A 77 5.33 6.04 -6.27
N LEU A 78 5.70 5.02 -5.48
CA LEU A 78 5.25 3.65 -5.68
C LEU A 78 3.89 3.40 -5.03
N VAL A 79 3.02 2.71 -5.77
CA VAL A 79 1.73 2.21 -5.29
C VAL A 79 1.56 0.72 -5.60
N LEU A 80 0.78 0.02 -4.78
CA LEU A 80 0.32 -1.34 -4.98
C LEU A 80 -1.08 -1.26 -5.53
N SER A 81 -1.36 -2.02 -6.60
CA SER A 81 -2.73 -2.30 -6.98
C SER A 81 -3.43 -3.09 -5.88
N MET A 82 -4.64 -2.69 -5.52
CA MET A 82 -5.47 -3.38 -4.51
C MET A 82 -6.47 -4.36 -5.14
N ARG A 83 -6.51 -4.45 -6.47
CA ARG A 83 -7.48 -5.26 -7.20
C ARG A 83 -6.83 -5.98 -8.39
N ASN A 84 -7.43 -7.10 -8.76
CA ASN A 84 -7.16 -7.74 -10.04
C ASN A 84 -7.96 -6.99 -11.11
N LEU A 85 -7.34 -6.01 -11.76
CA LEU A 85 -7.94 -5.31 -12.90
C LEU A 85 -7.73 -6.05 -14.20
N ASN A 86 -6.61 -6.79 -14.30
CA ASN A 86 -6.34 -7.71 -15.38
C ASN A 86 -5.46 -8.84 -14.82
N THR A 87 -5.97 -10.07 -14.79
CA THR A 87 -5.26 -11.22 -14.19
C THR A 87 -3.91 -11.52 -14.84
N THR A 88 -3.70 -11.08 -16.09
CA THR A 88 -2.43 -11.29 -16.82
C THR A 88 -1.43 -10.14 -16.68
N ARG A 89 -1.88 -8.94 -16.28
CA ARG A 89 -1.06 -7.72 -16.33
C ARG A 89 -1.06 -6.90 -15.04
N LEU A 90 -2.19 -6.84 -14.35
CA LEU A 90 -2.42 -5.96 -13.22
C LEU A 90 -3.23 -6.68 -12.14
N CYS A 91 -2.51 -7.53 -11.42
CA CYS A 91 -3.00 -8.28 -10.28
C CYS A 91 -2.92 -7.46 -8.99
N ASN A 92 -3.65 -7.91 -7.97
CA ASN A 92 -3.54 -7.40 -6.62
C ASN A 92 -2.10 -7.58 -6.11
N GLY A 93 -1.52 -6.52 -5.54
CA GLY A 93 -0.13 -6.49 -5.10
C GLY A 93 0.88 -6.12 -6.19
N ALA A 94 0.46 -5.89 -7.44
CA ALA A 94 1.37 -5.36 -8.47
C ALA A 94 1.88 -3.97 -8.07
N ARG A 95 3.20 -3.78 -8.13
CA ARG A 95 3.85 -2.48 -7.86
C ARG A 95 3.90 -1.63 -9.11
N LEU A 96 3.44 -0.40 -8.97
CA LEU A 96 3.27 0.56 -10.05
C LEU A 96 3.85 1.91 -9.62
N GLU A 97 4.43 2.66 -10.55
CA GLU A 97 4.87 4.04 -10.33
C GLU A 97 3.81 5.01 -10.84
N ILE A 98 3.51 6.05 -10.07
CA ILE A 98 2.65 7.15 -10.51
C ILE A 98 3.41 8.01 -11.51
N THR A 99 2.94 8.08 -12.76
CA THR A 99 3.53 8.99 -13.75
C THR A 99 2.69 10.23 -13.99
N HIS A 100 1.37 10.12 -13.93
CA HIS A 100 0.47 11.27 -14.06
C HIS A 100 -0.71 11.17 -13.11
N LEU A 101 -1.12 12.34 -12.59
CA LEU A 101 -2.23 12.51 -11.66
C LEU A 101 -3.29 13.39 -12.31
N GLY A 102 -4.40 12.78 -12.74
CA GLY A 102 -5.59 13.49 -13.21
C GLY A 102 -6.69 13.50 -12.15
N SER A 103 -7.76 14.26 -12.36
CA SER A 103 -8.86 14.37 -11.38
C SER A 103 -9.62 13.05 -11.18
N ASN A 104 -9.87 12.32 -12.29
CA ASN A 104 -10.69 11.11 -12.31
C ASN A 104 -9.94 9.84 -12.74
N ILE A 105 -8.73 10.01 -13.27
CA ILE A 105 -7.89 8.92 -13.78
C ILE A 105 -6.46 9.20 -13.36
N VAL A 106 -5.73 8.16 -12.97
CA VAL A 106 -4.28 8.19 -12.74
C VAL A 106 -3.58 7.34 -13.77
N LEU A 107 -2.43 7.81 -14.27
CA LEU A 107 -1.56 7.02 -15.13
C LEU A 107 -0.46 6.39 -14.28
N LEU A 108 -0.37 5.08 -14.40
CA LEU A 108 0.59 4.24 -13.71
C LEU A 108 1.47 3.52 -14.70
N THR A 109 2.73 3.31 -14.35
CA THR A 109 3.62 2.46 -15.13
C THR A 109 3.95 1.21 -14.32
N GLY A 110 3.66 0.04 -14.91
CA GLY A 110 3.99 -1.26 -14.35
C GLY A 110 5.48 -1.47 -14.38
N ILE A 111 6.11 -1.57 -13.22
CA ILE A 111 7.56 -1.44 -13.13
C ILE A 111 8.27 -2.71 -13.63
N ALA A 112 7.61 -3.86 -13.59
CA ALA A 112 8.15 -5.13 -14.11
C ALA A 112 8.12 -5.24 -15.65
N ARG A 113 7.21 -4.52 -16.33
CA ARG A 113 7.00 -4.64 -17.78
C ARG A 113 7.12 -3.32 -18.55
N GLY A 114 7.23 -2.19 -17.86
CA GLY A 114 7.18 -0.84 -18.43
C GLY A 114 5.82 -0.45 -19.01
N GLU A 115 4.78 -1.24 -18.79
CA GLU A 115 3.45 -1.00 -19.38
C GLU A 115 2.72 0.13 -18.68
N ASN A 116 2.22 1.08 -19.47
CA ASN A 116 1.39 2.17 -18.99
C ASN A 116 -0.07 1.72 -18.83
N VAL A 117 -0.67 2.03 -17.68
CA VAL A 117 -2.05 1.67 -17.33
C VAL A 117 -2.76 2.87 -16.73
N LEU A 118 -3.91 3.19 -17.31
CA LEU A 118 -4.84 4.17 -16.77
C LEU A 118 -5.77 3.49 -15.77
N ILE A 119 -5.84 4.02 -14.56
CA ILE A 119 -6.73 3.53 -13.51
C ILE A 119 -7.75 4.61 -13.16
N PRO A 120 -9.06 4.36 -13.37
CA PRO A 120 -10.11 5.24 -12.86
C PRO A 120 -10.42 4.93 -11.39
N ARG A 121 -11.24 5.78 -10.77
CA ARG A 121 -11.86 5.45 -9.48
C ARG A 121 -12.83 4.28 -9.68
N ILE A 122 -12.75 3.27 -8.83
CA ILE A 122 -13.56 2.05 -8.91
C ILE A 122 -14.36 1.90 -7.60
N PRO A 123 -15.67 1.61 -7.65
CA PRO A 123 -16.45 1.33 -6.45
C PRO A 123 -16.01 0.02 -5.81
N ILE A 124 -15.78 0.06 -4.51
CA ILE A 124 -15.35 -1.06 -3.70
C ILE A 124 -16.37 -1.29 -2.59
N ILE A 125 -16.89 -2.52 -2.54
CA ILE A 125 -17.85 -2.98 -1.53
C ILE A 125 -17.10 -3.98 -0.63
N PRO A 126 -16.79 -3.62 0.63
CA PRO A 126 -16.32 -4.60 1.60
C PRO A 126 -17.44 -5.57 1.97
N ILE A 127 -17.05 -6.80 2.30
CA ILE A 127 -17.97 -7.87 2.69
C ILE A 127 -17.98 -8.13 4.21
N ASP A 128 -17.05 -7.51 4.96
CA ASP A 128 -16.81 -7.79 6.37
C ASP A 128 -17.47 -6.78 7.34
N LEU A 129 -18.54 -6.10 6.90
CA LEU A 129 -19.27 -5.12 7.70
C LEU A 129 -20.71 -5.57 7.95
N PRO A 130 -21.33 -5.19 9.10
CA PRO A 130 -22.72 -5.52 9.40
C PRO A 130 -23.75 -4.73 8.57
N PHE A 131 -23.28 -3.89 7.64
CA PHE A 131 -24.08 -3.08 6.75
C PHE A 131 -23.45 -3.02 5.36
N GLN A 132 -24.25 -2.69 4.35
CA GLN A 132 -23.76 -2.59 2.98
C GLN A 132 -23.17 -1.21 2.70
N PHE A 133 -21.86 -1.17 2.48
CA PHE A 133 -21.08 0.04 2.23
C PHE A 133 -20.41 0.00 0.86
N LYS A 134 -20.25 1.15 0.22
CA LYS A 134 -19.52 1.31 -1.05
C LYS A 134 -18.60 2.53 -0.97
N ARG A 135 -17.32 2.33 -1.28
CA ARG A 135 -16.31 3.39 -1.42
C ARG A 135 -15.84 3.51 -2.87
N LEU A 136 -16.04 4.66 -3.50
CA LEU A 136 -15.50 4.99 -4.81
C LEU A 136 -14.15 5.69 -4.66
N GLN A 137 -13.06 5.00 -5.04
CA GLN A 137 -11.70 5.51 -4.93
C GLN A 137 -10.78 4.80 -5.93
N PHE A 138 -9.58 5.34 -6.19
CA PHE A 138 -8.55 4.59 -6.92
C PHE A 138 -8.14 3.34 -6.14
N PRO A 139 -8.13 2.14 -6.76
CA PRO A 139 -7.76 0.88 -6.10
C PRO A 139 -6.24 0.76 -5.92
N SER A 140 -5.63 1.73 -5.23
CA SER A 140 -4.19 1.84 -5.05
C SER A 140 -3.83 2.26 -3.62
N LYS A 141 -2.73 1.73 -3.09
CA LYS A 141 -2.15 2.11 -1.80
C LYS A 141 -0.65 2.32 -1.93
N LEU A 142 -0.06 3.25 -1.18
CA LEU A 142 1.39 3.46 -1.16
C LEU A 142 2.17 2.16 -0.86
N ALA A 143 3.31 1.98 -1.51
CA ALA A 143 3.95 0.68 -1.67
C ALA A 143 5.41 0.57 -1.26
N LEU A 144 6.01 1.60 -0.68
CA LEU A 144 7.43 1.53 -0.33
C LEU A 144 7.64 0.65 0.92
N GLY A 145 6.72 0.75 1.86
CA GLY A 145 6.54 -0.16 2.98
C GLY A 145 5.37 -1.11 2.75
N MET A 146 5.52 -2.36 3.20
CA MET A 146 4.43 -3.34 3.29
C MET A 146 4.55 -4.19 4.54
N THR A 147 3.44 -4.82 4.96
CA THR A 147 3.51 -5.71 6.11
C THR A 147 4.19 -7.02 5.73
N ILE A 148 4.86 -7.66 6.70
CA ILE A 148 5.47 -8.99 6.51
C ILE A 148 4.44 -10.00 5.95
N ASN A 149 3.21 -9.98 6.48
CA ASN A 149 2.13 -10.85 6.01
C ASN A 149 1.78 -10.60 4.53
N LYS A 150 1.82 -9.35 4.07
CA LYS A 150 1.56 -9.00 2.65
C LYS A 150 2.74 -9.32 1.74
N ALA A 151 3.96 -9.37 2.29
CA ALA A 151 5.14 -9.77 1.55
C ALA A 151 5.22 -11.29 1.33
N GLN A 152 4.43 -12.10 2.05
CA GLN A 152 4.39 -13.55 1.89
C GLN A 152 4.04 -13.93 0.43
N GLY A 153 4.85 -14.79 -0.17
CA GLY A 153 4.71 -15.19 -1.58
C GLY A 153 5.36 -14.25 -2.59
N GLN A 154 5.89 -13.09 -2.17
CA GLN A 154 6.69 -12.21 -3.02
C GLN A 154 8.18 -12.56 -2.93
N THR A 155 8.92 -12.32 -4.02
CA THR A 155 10.39 -12.38 -4.07
C THR A 155 10.91 -11.02 -4.48
N LEU A 156 11.86 -10.46 -3.72
CA LEU A 156 12.50 -9.18 -3.96
C LEU A 156 14.01 -9.36 -4.01
N LYS A 157 14.73 -8.47 -4.72
CA LYS A 157 16.20 -8.54 -4.71
C LYS A 157 16.77 -7.99 -3.40
N VAL A 158 16.12 -7.01 -2.79
CA VAL A 158 16.53 -6.38 -1.53
C VAL A 158 15.33 -6.17 -0.61
N ALA A 159 15.53 -6.35 0.69
CA ALA A 159 14.52 -6.05 1.69
C ALA A 159 15.14 -5.43 2.92
N CYS A 160 14.45 -4.45 3.51
CA CYS A 160 14.74 -3.93 4.83
C CYS A 160 13.63 -4.39 5.79
N VAL A 161 13.96 -5.02 6.91
CA VAL A 161 12.98 -5.47 7.91
C VAL A 161 13.00 -4.51 9.11
N HIS A 162 12.03 -3.60 9.17
CA HIS A 162 11.89 -2.60 10.22
C HIS A 162 11.16 -3.16 11.44
N LEU A 163 11.92 -3.61 12.44
CA LEU A 163 11.43 -4.26 13.66
C LEU A 163 11.29 -3.30 14.85
N GLU A 164 10.69 -2.12 14.64
CA GLU A 164 10.43 -1.19 15.75
C GLU A 164 9.38 -1.72 16.74
N LYS A 165 8.43 -2.53 16.27
CA LYS A 165 7.56 -3.34 17.13
C LYS A 165 7.93 -4.82 16.98
N PRO A 166 7.68 -5.67 17.99
CA PRO A 166 7.91 -7.11 17.86
C PRO A 166 7.00 -7.71 16.77
N CYS A 167 7.44 -8.82 16.17
CA CYS A 167 6.57 -9.64 15.32
C CYS A 167 5.38 -10.15 16.16
N LEU A 168 4.20 -10.18 15.53
CA LEU A 168 2.94 -10.53 16.20
C LEU A 168 2.64 -12.02 16.16
N SER A 169 3.31 -12.78 15.30
CA SER A 169 3.10 -14.23 15.19
C SER A 169 4.40 -15.00 14.97
N HIS A 170 4.37 -16.29 15.32
CA HIS A 170 5.45 -17.21 15.02
C HIS A 170 5.73 -17.25 13.51
N GLY A 171 7.00 -17.39 13.12
CA GLY A 171 7.42 -17.48 11.72
C GLY A 171 7.43 -16.17 10.93
N GLN A 172 6.90 -15.05 11.44
CA GLN A 172 6.87 -13.78 10.69
C GLN A 172 8.27 -13.29 10.30
N LEU A 173 9.24 -13.32 11.22
CA LEU A 173 10.60 -12.91 10.91
C LEU A 173 11.21 -13.81 9.83
N TYR A 174 10.95 -15.12 9.91
CA TYR A 174 11.38 -16.07 8.88
C TYR A 174 10.73 -15.77 7.52
N VAL A 175 9.43 -15.45 7.49
CA VAL A 175 8.75 -15.03 6.26
C VAL A 175 9.45 -13.80 5.68
N ALA A 176 9.78 -12.79 6.50
CA ALA A 176 10.46 -11.58 6.05
C ALA A 176 11.86 -11.87 5.46
N CYS A 177 12.68 -12.66 6.16
CA CYS A 177 14.02 -13.02 5.71
C CYS A 177 14.02 -13.86 4.44
N SER A 178 13.02 -14.74 4.26
CA SER A 178 12.89 -15.60 3.08
C SER A 178 12.43 -14.89 1.81
N ARG A 179 12.15 -13.58 1.85
CA ARG A 179 11.72 -12.83 0.64
C ARG A 179 12.88 -12.41 -0.26
N VAL A 180 14.12 -12.51 0.22
CA VAL A 180 15.32 -12.17 -0.56
C VAL A 180 16.18 -13.41 -0.79
N SER A 181 16.79 -13.48 -1.98
CA SER A 181 17.61 -14.64 -2.38
C SER A 181 19.04 -14.61 -1.83
N SER A 182 19.53 -13.45 -1.36
CA SER A 182 20.87 -13.28 -0.81
C SER A 182 20.81 -12.57 0.55
N PRO A 183 21.49 -13.09 1.60
CA PRO A 183 21.60 -12.41 2.89
C PRO A 183 22.23 -11.01 2.81
N GLN A 184 23.11 -10.77 1.83
CA GLN A 184 23.77 -9.47 1.63
C GLN A 184 22.77 -8.35 1.25
N ASN A 185 21.60 -8.74 0.73
CA ASN A 185 20.53 -7.83 0.35
C ASN A 185 19.41 -7.76 1.41
N LEU A 186 19.62 -8.36 2.58
CA LEU A 186 18.73 -8.28 3.72
C LEU A 186 19.29 -7.28 4.74
N TYR A 187 18.54 -6.22 5.00
CA TYR A 187 18.89 -5.23 6.02
C TYR A 187 17.94 -5.36 7.19
N ILE A 188 18.47 -5.55 8.40
CA ILE A 188 17.68 -5.52 9.64
C ILE A 188 18.33 -4.45 10.53
N PRO A 189 17.82 -3.21 10.52
CA PRO A 189 18.37 -2.16 11.38
C PRO A 189 18.22 -2.58 12.84
N ALA A 190 19.35 -2.64 13.55
CA ALA A 190 19.32 -2.86 14.98
C ALA A 190 18.63 -1.66 15.65
N LYS A 191 17.74 -1.92 16.60
CA LYS A 191 17.41 -0.90 17.60
C LYS A 191 18.71 -0.55 18.34
N ASN A 192 18.85 0.68 18.80
CA ASN A 192 19.81 1.01 19.86
C ASN A 192 19.46 0.15 21.08
N VAL A 193 19.97 -1.08 21.13
CA VAL A 193 19.86 -1.95 22.29
C VAL A 193 20.77 -1.31 23.32
N LYS A 194 20.19 -0.66 24.33
CA LYS A 194 20.87 -0.58 25.63
C LYS A 194 21.04 -2.02 26.08
N GLN A 195 22.19 -2.60 25.76
CA GLN A 195 22.61 -3.89 26.28
C GLN A 195 22.71 -3.71 27.79
N LYS A 196 21.69 -4.17 28.52
CA LYS A 196 21.90 -4.56 29.91
C LYS A 196 22.45 -5.98 29.83
N ILE A 197 23.74 -6.06 30.16
CA ILE A 197 24.45 -7.28 30.56
C ILE A 197 23.66 -7.94 31.68
#